data_AF-A0A524GA21-F1
#
_entry.id   AF-A0A524GA21-F1
#
_cell.length_a   1.000
_cell.length_b   1.000
_cell.length_c   1.000
_cell.angle_alpha   90.00
_cell.angle_beta   90.00
_cell.angle_gamma   90.00
#
_symmetry.space_group_name_H-M   'P 1'
#
loop_
_entity.id
_entity.type
_entity.pdbx_description
1 polymer ?
#
loop_
_entity_poly.entity_id
_entity_poly.type
_entity_poly.pdbx_seq_one_letter_code
_entity_poly.pdbx_strand_id
1 'polypeptide(L)'
;MDRSSLNKNNSALVSHETVSVLEVDVVDIDYDEKYLYAACSDCYVRVYSKSDWQIAAELGETDTEPLAVDVDDEQVYATCDKRVYVWKKETFGMIGWFELSYHAVTSSLQGDYFFIGAKEGRLVSIQKDTHETSSWQLHKSDITSIWSDNKIICTSTKKEEPRVWLKDSSSAPSELARLDKKGKGGIVIGNSEFIFVGTPTGEVAVYDRTNWDLSHTFEERNGTVISSMWASEYYLIVAESTGILTFWDTKRGEQIGSISLDGVKIRYVTADHDLLYITTTSSLYIVRISVNGQPLDVSLEGPMVWKESLLKTSPYDVLEEVLEREREGDARFQDGGFHEAVVEYENAMRLLIDNTHALQEVPKERQLLTDEINSRLGKALLKAKIQELNTLIHDIQQLSEELEVLKRTEKNPEDVEKLWTSASRIIKESTNLAEAQSDDMLSYQLTHVVETLKDELTNAMTRYDKFRETINNTVSLTRQISNEWRLMERKRTSLDERKDFLEKAIKRLEESLETAEPEGEVEQILTDALNKYKKIFNQIDRILSSYDIEKEETFSNSDEAVEAMKGFLSILPKKRESLKNIQNPSKLKEECLILMKVINQAIETAKSFKLSKEVTSLESELELLQNTLEEID
;
A
#
# COMPACT_ATOMS: atom_id res chain seq x y z
N MET A 1 -16.61 21.09 67.25
CA MET A 1 -15.46 20.19 67.02
C MET A 1 -15.70 19.56 65.66
N ASP A 2 -15.21 20.25 64.63
CA ASP A 2 -15.34 19.86 63.23
C ASP A 2 -14.25 18.85 62.87
N ARG A 3 -14.66 17.72 62.31
CA ARG A 3 -13.80 16.79 61.57
C ARG A 3 -14.31 16.72 60.14
N SER A 4 -14.06 17.77 59.38
CA SER A 4 -14.25 17.81 57.93
C SER A 4 -12.98 18.35 57.27
N SER A 5 -11.91 17.55 57.32
CA SER A 5 -10.69 17.77 56.55
C SER A 5 -9.83 16.49 56.58
N LEU A 6 -10.27 15.45 55.88
CA LEU A 6 -9.43 14.29 55.57
C LEU A 6 -9.31 14.18 54.06
N ASN A 7 -8.22 14.78 53.56
CA ASN A 7 -7.44 14.45 52.38
C ASN A 7 -8.19 14.12 51.08
N LYS A 8 -8.43 15.16 50.26
CA LYS A 8 -8.58 15.10 48.80
C LYS A 8 -7.23 15.42 48.10
N ASN A 9 -6.13 14.78 48.50
CA ASN A 9 -4.79 15.01 47.94
C ASN A 9 -4.14 13.74 47.36
N ASN A 10 -4.94 12.81 46.83
CA ASN A 10 -4.44 11.68 46.03
C ASN A 10 -4.64 11.92 44.52
N SER A 11 -4.35 13.13 44.02
CA SER A 11 -4.12 13.27 42.58
C SER A 11 -2.80 12.56 42.28
N ALA A 12 -2.81 11.56 41.40
CA ALA A 12 -1.58 10.95 40.91
C ALA A 12 -0.63 12.05 40.46
N LEU A 13 0.60 12.04 40.98
CA LEU A 13 1.57 13.06 40.63
C LEU A 13 2.18 12.63 39.28
N VAL A 14 1.57 13.09 38.18
CA VAL A 14 2.24 13.06 36.87
C VAL A 14 3.49 13.93 37.02
N SER A 15 4.63 13.34 36.75
CA SER A 15 5.94 13.95 36.79
C SER A 15 6.61 13.79 35.44
N HIS A 16 7.65 14.56 35.20
CA HIS A 16 8.34 14.56 33.93
C HIS A 16 9.85 14.72 34.10
N GLU A 17 10.59 14.11 33.19
CA GLU A 17 12.04 14.22 33.07
C GLU A 17 12.36 14.74 31.65
N THR A 18 13.07 15.86 31.55
CA THR A 18 13.54 16.33 30.25
C THR A 18 14.72 15.47 29.81
N VAL A 19 14.53 14.67 28.76
CA VAL A 19 15.56 13.78 28.19
C VAL A 19 16.51 14.58 27.31
N SER A 20 15.97 15.47 26.48
CA SER A 20 16.75 16.33 25.58
C SER A 20 15.96 17.59 25.20
N VAL A 21 16.68 18.64 24.83
CA VAL A 21 16.12 19.87 24.28
C VAL A 21 16.91 20.23 23.02
N LEU A 22 16.22 20.29 21.89
CA LEU A 22 16.80 20.61 20.60
C LEU A 22 16.47 22.08 20.27
N GLU A 23 17.48 22.92 20.11
CA GLU A 23 17.31 24.36 19.80
C GLU A 23 16.97 24.57 18.32
N VAL A 24 15.72 24.28 17.96
CA VAL A 24 15.18 24.41 16.61
C VAL A 24 13.71 24.87 16.66
N ASP A 25 13.33 25.79 15.76
CA ASP A 25 11.95 26.27 15.64
C ASP A 25 11.12 25.32 14.78
N VAL A 26 10.39 24.42 15.44
CA VAL A 26 9.64 23.32 14.82
C VAL A 26 8.15 23.64 14.82
N VAL A 27 7.53 23.47 13.66
CA VAL A 27 6.08 23.67 13.45
C VAL A 27 5.34 22.39 13.83
N ASP A 28 5.80 21.26 13.31
CA ASP A 28 5.15 19.97 13.41
C ASP A 28 6.17 18.82 13.47
N ILE A 29 5.74 17.67 13.97
CA ILE A 29 6.60 16.50 14.17
C ILE A 29 5.84 15.20 13.95
N ASP A 30 6.56 14.22 13.43
CA ASP A 30 6.10 12.84 13.31
C ASP A 30 7.28 11.88 13.55
N TYR A 31 7.02 10.60 13.76
CA TYR A 31 8.05 9.65 14.14
C TYR A 31 7.82 8.23 13.60
N ASP A 32 8.90 7.46 13.54
CA ASP A 32 8.87 6.01 13.36
C ASP A 32 9.67 5.32 14.48
N GLU A 33 9.90 4.01 14.41
CA GLU A 33 10.64 3.27 15.43
C GLU A 33 12.07 3.80 15.69
N LYS A 34 12.71 4.45 14.71
CA LYS A 34 14.14 4.80 14.74
C LYS A 34 14.39 6.30 14.79
N TYR A 35 13.52 7.10 14.18
CA TYR A 35 13.74 8.50 13.91
C TYR A 35 12.56 9.37 14.32
N LEU A 36 12.87 10.62 14.66
CA LEU A 36 11.93 11.71 14.84
C LEU A 36 12.13 12.71 13.71
N TYR A 37 11.05 13.07 13.02
CA TYR A 37 11.04 13.96 11.87
C TYR A 37 10.42 15.28 12.29
N ALA A 38 11.10 16.39 12.02
CA ALA A 38 10.70 17.72 12.49
C ALA A 38 10.59 18.71 11.32
N ALA A 39 9.38 19.19 11.06
CA ALA A 39 9.10 20.28 10.12
C ALA A 39 9.55 21.61 10.73
N CYS A 40 10.62 22.19 10.19
CA CYS A 40 11.26 23.37 10.74
C CYS A 40 10.87 24.64 9.98
N SER A 41 10.78 25.75 10.71
CA SER A 41 10.38 27.06 10.17
C SER A 41 11.37 27.63 9.14
N ASP A 42 12.57 27.05 9.07
CA ASP A 42 13.65 27.42 8.14
C ASP A 42 13.61 26.65 6.81
N CYS A 43 12.45 26.08 6.44
CA CYS A 43 12.21 25.37 5.18
C CYS A 43 12.90 24.00 5.04
N TYR A 44 13.30 23.40 6.16
CA TYR A 44 13.86 22.05 6.22
C TYR A 44 12.99 21.11 7.05
N VAL A 45 13.04 19.82 6.72
CA VAL A 45 12.64 18.74 7.63
C VAL A 45 13.90 18.09 8.17
N ARG A 46 14.07 18.11 9.50
CA ARG A 46 15.23 17.49 10.16
C ARG A 46 14.86 16.13 10.71
N VAL A 47 15.75 15.16 10.49
CA VAL A 47 15.59 13.79 10.97
C VAL A 47 16.56 13.57 12.12
N TYR A 48 16.03 13.30 13.31
CA TYR A 48 16.81 13.04 14.52
C TYR A 48 16.78 11.55 14.84
N SER A 49 17.94 10.98 15.17
CA SER A 49 18.04 9.61 15.67
C SER A 49 17.51 9.52 17.10
N LYS A 50 16.59 8.59 17.37
CA LYS A 50 16.05 8.40 18.74
C LYS A 50 17.07 7.82 19.73
N SER A 51 18.19 7.27 19.25
CA SER A 51 19.21 6.67 20.11
C SER A 51 20.11 7.70 20.81
N ASP A 52 20.37 8.84 20.16
CA ASP A 52 21.33 9.86 20.60
C ASP A 52 20.88 11.32 20.35
N TRP A 53 19.70 11.51 19.76
CA TRP A 53 19.11 12.79 19.39
C TRP A 53 19.99 13.66 18.48
N GLN A 54 20.89 13.04 17.72
CA GLN A 54 21.70 13.72 16.71
C GLN A 54 20.95 13.79 15.38
N ILE A 55 21.26 14.81 14.57
CA ILE A 55 20.72 14.94 13.21
C ILE A 55 21.28 13.80 12.35
N ALA A 56 20.41 12.90 11.91
CA ALA A 56 20.71 11.83 10.98
C ALA A 56 20.65 12.32 9.52
N ALA A 57 19.71 13.21 9.20
CA ALA A 57 19.55 13.81 7.88
C ALA A 57 18.85 15.17 7.96
N GLU A 58 19.12 16.02 6.96
CA GLU A 58 18.37 17.25 6.70
C GLU A 58 17.74 17.14 5.31
N LEU A 59 16.42 17.17 5.25
CA LEU A 59 15.63 17.11 4.03
C LEU A 59 15.24 18.55 3.66
N GLY A 60 15.69 19.07 2.52
CA GLY A 60 15.42 20.46 2.09
C GLY A 60 15.50 20.62 0.58
N GLU A 61 15.40 21.82 -0.03
CA GLU A 61 14.97 23.16 0.42
C GLU A 61 13.52 23.33 -0.07
N THR A 62 12.55 23.26 0.86
CA THR A 62 11.15 23.42 0.49
C THR A 62 10.90 24.87 0.03
N ASP A 63 9.92 25.07 -0.85
CA ASP A 63 9.64 26.40 -1.42
C ASP A 63 9.02 27.38 -0.41
N THR A 64 8.39 26.85 0.63
CA THR A 64 7.86 27.58 1.79
C THR A 64 8.04 26.75 3.05
N GLU A 65 7.94 27.38 4.21
CA GLU A 65 7.87 26.70 5.51
C GLU A 65 6.91 25.48 5.50
N PRO A 66 7.41 24.27 5.85
CA PRO A 66 6.58 23.10 6.05
C PRO A 66 5.56 23.35 7.17
N LEU A 67 4.29 23.14 6.83
CA LEU A 67 3.14 23.27 7.73
C LEU A 67 2.91 22.00 8.54
N ALA A 68 3.28 20.84 7.99
CA ALA A 68 3.14 19.54 8.61
C ALA A 68 4.16 18.54 8.04
N VAL A 69 4.51 17.54 8.82
CA VAL A 69 5.32 16.39 8.42
C VAL A 69 4.58 15.11 8.76
N ASP A 70 4.54 14.18 7.82
CA ASP A 70 3.89 12.88 8.00
C ASP A 70 4.85 11.78 7.49
N VAL A 71 4.83 10.60 8.09
CA VAL A 71 5.76 9.50 7.80
C VAL A 71 5.00 8.18 7.69
N ASP A 72 5.29 7.40 6.65
CA ASP A 72 4.86 5.99 6.57
C ASP A 72 6.07 5.04 6.61
N ASP A 73 5.85 3.77 6.25
CA ASP A 73 6.90 2.75 6.27
C ASP A 73 8.06 3.04 5.30
N GLU A 74 7.79 3.72 4.18
CA GLU A 74 8.75 3.88 3.08
C GLU A 74 9.17 5.33 2.83
N GLN A 75 8.33 6.31 3.18
CA GLN A 75 8.42 7.68 2.71
C GLN A 75 8.19 8.70 3.85
N VAL A 76 8.76 9.88 3.65
CA VAL A 76 8.56 11.08 4.47
C VAL A 76 7.86 12.12 3.59
N TYR A 77 6.81 12.74 4.11
CA TYR A 77 6.03 13.76 3.44
C TYR A 77 6.15 15.09 4.19
N ALA A 78 6.34 16.19 3.46
CA ALA A 78 6.29 17.53 4.03
C ALA A 78 5.25 18.37 3.29
N THR A 79 4.19 18.75 3.99
CA THR A 79 3.15 19.63 3.45
C THR A 79 3.59 21.08 3.56
N CYS A 80 3.74 21.74 2.42
CA CYS A 80 4.02 23.16 2.27
C CYS A 80 2.79 23.88 1.72
N ASP A 81 2.82 25.21 1.60
CA ASP A 81 1.64 26.00 1.20
C ASP A 81 1.06 25.55 -0.16
N LYS A 82 1.90 25.18 -1.13
CA LYS A 82 1.45 24.76 -2.48
C LYS A 82 1.92 23.38 -2.92
N ARG A 83 2.72 22.70 -2.10
CA ARG A 83 3.37 21.45 -2.49
C ARG A 83 3.40 20.48 -1.34
N VAL A 84 3.41 19.19 -1.67
CA VAL A 84 3.75 18.13 -0.72
C VAL A 84 5.00 17.46 -1.23
N TYR A 85 6.11 17.64 -0.53
CA TYR A 85 7.39 17.04 -0.90
C TYR A 85 7.51 15.63 -0.35
N VAL A 86 8.18 14.75 -1.08
CA VAL A 86 8.28 13.33 -0.76
C VAL A 86 9.73 12.86 -0.80
N TRP A 87 10.19 12.20 0.25
CA TRP A 87 11.52 11.60 0.35
C TRP A 87 11.43 10.11 0.66
N LYS A 88 12.36 9.33 0.12
CA LYS A 88 12.50 7.90 0.45
C LYS A 88 13.23 7.75 1.79
N LYS A 89 12.65 7.06 2.78
CA LYS A 89 13.27 6.87 4.11
C LYS A 89 14.61 6.14 4.07
N GLU A 90 14.73 5.15 3.19
CA GLU A 90 15.96 4.34 3.08
C GLU A 90 17.20 5.18 2.69
N THR A 91 17.01 6.20 1.85
CA THR A 91 18.12 6.99 1.29
C THR A 91 18.10 8.46 1.68
N PHE A 92 17.00 8.93 2.29
CA PHE A 92 16.67 10.34 2.48
C PHE A 92 16.69 11.17 1.18
N GLY A 93 16.62 10.50 0.02
CA GLY A 93 16.59 11.15 -1.29
C GLY A 93 15.18 11.62 -1.64
N MET A 94 15.06 12.86 -2.11
CA MET A 94 13.79 13.39 -2.60
C MET A 94 13.33 12.59 -3.83
N ILE A 95 12.12 12.03 -3.77
CA ILE A 95 11.49 11.29 -4.87
C ILE A 95 10.77 12.28 -5.80
N GLY A 96 10.12 13.30 -5.24
CA GLY A 96 9.38 14.30 -6.00
C GLY A 96 8.51 15.18 -5.10
N TRP A 97 7.51 15.82 -5.70
CA TRP A 97 6.49 16.58 -4.98
C TRP A 97 5.15 16.52 -5.71
N PHE A 98 4.07 16.68 -4.95
CA PHE A 98 2.72 16.92 -5.46
C PHE A 98 2.45 18.42 -5.50
N GLU A 99 1.92 18.92 -6.62
CA GLU A 99 1.48 20.31 -6.71
C GLU A 99 0.01 20.43 -6.31
N LEU A 100 -0.27 21.31 -5.35
CA LEU A 100 -1.59 21.50 -4.81
C LEU A 100 -2.34 22.58 -5.59
N SER A 101 -3.58 22.27 -5.95
CA SER A 101 -4.48 23.25 -6.58
C SER A 101 -4.93 24.35 -5.60
N TYR A 102 -4.76 24.12 -4.30
CA TYR A 102 -5.20 25.00 -3.23
C TYR A 102 -4.10 25.15 -2.19
N HIS A 103 -4.11 26.29 -1.52
CA HIS A 103 -3.19 26.60 -0.44
C HIS A 103 -3.47 25.70 0.77
N ALA A 104 -2.50 24.87 1.16
CA ALA A 104 -2.59 24.00 2.32
C ALA A 104 -2.59 24.81 3.63
N VAL A 105 -3.16 24.20 4.66
CA VAL A 105 -3.22 24.72 6.04
C VAL A 105 -2.78 23.64 7.03
N THR A 106 -3.10 22.37 6.77
CA THR A 106 -2.76 21.21 7.60
C THR A 106 -2.79 19.93 6.73
N SER A 107 -2.17 18.85 7.18
CA SER A 107 -2.32 17.52 6.59
C SER A 107 -2.50 16.44 7.65
N SER A 108 -2.93 15.26 7.18
CA SER A 108 -2.96 14.03 7.96
C SER A 108 -2.82 12.85 7.00
N LEU A 109 -1.87 11.98 7.27
CA LEU A 109 -1.68 10.72 6.56
C LEU A 109 -2.48 9.59 7.22
N GLN A 110 -3.23 8.82 6.42
CA GLN A 110 -3.95 7.63 6.90
C GLN A 110 -4.05 6.54 5.83
N GLY A 111 -3.31 5.45 6.05
CA GLY A 111 -3.20 4.34 5.09
C GLY A 111 -2.65 4.83 3.76
N ASP A 112 -3.35 4.52 2.66
CA ASP A 112 -2.94 4.88 1.29
C ASP A 112 -3.29 6.31 0.88
N TYR A 113 -3.88 7.10 1.79
CA TYR A 113 -4.42 8.42 1.50
C TYR A 113 -3.73 9.49 2.33
N PHE A 114 -3.36 10.56 1.64
CA PHE A 114 -2.90 11.79 2.24
C PHE A 114 -4.00 12.86 2.18
N PHE A 115 -4.49 13.30 3.33
CA PHE A 115 -5.53 14.31 3.42
C PHE A 115 -4.94 15.67 3.73
N ILE A 116 -5.33 16.68 2.96
CA ILE A 116 -4.84 18.05 3.08
C ILE A 116 -6.02 18.97 3.33
N GLY A 117 -5.98 19.66 4.46
CA GLY A 117 -6.88 20.75 4.79
C GLY A 117 -6.38 22.01 4.13
N ALA A 118 -7.17 22.58 3.23
CA ALA A 118 -6.81 23.75 2.48
C ALA A 118 -7.68 24.96 2.85
N LYS A 119 -7.25 26.13 2.36
CA LYS A 119 -8.01 27.38 2.45
C LYS A 119 -9.39 27.24 1.82
N GLU A 120 -10.27 28.15 2.22
CA GLU A 120 -11.67 28.20 1.79
C GLU A 120 -12.51 27.00 2.24
N GLY A 121 -11.97 26.06 3.03
CA GLY A 121 -12.72 24.92 3.54
C GLY A 121 -12.68 23.68 2.65
N ARG A 122 -11.63 23.57 1.82
CA ARG A 122 -11.43 22.44 0.92
C ARG A 122 -10.62 21.32 1.56
N LEU A 123 -11.08 20.08 1.39
CA LEU A 123 -10.31 18.89 1.64
C LEU A 123 -9.76 18.39 0.31
N VAL A 124 -8.45 18.19 0.23
CA VAL A 124 -7.78 17.53 -0.90
C VAL A 124 -7.32 16.16 -0.43
N SER A 125 -7.56 15.11 -1.20
CA SER A 125 -6.96 13.79 -0.97
C SER A 125 -5.98 13.45 -2.08
N ILE A 126 -4.85 12.87 -1.72
CA ILE A 126 -3.86 12.33 -2.65
C ILE A 126 -3.70 10.84 -2.34
N GLN A 127 -3.89 9.97 -3.33
CA GLN A 127 -3.61 8.55 -3.17
C GLN A 127 -2.12 8.29 -3.45
N LYS A 128 -1.44 7.62 -2.52
CA LYS A 128 0.03 7.46 -2.55
C LYS A 128 0.55 6.70 -3.77
N ASP A 129 -0.13 5.64 -4.19
CA ASP A 129 0.38 4.77 -5.26
C ASP A 129 0.06 5.30 -6.66
N THR A 130 -1.12 5.88 -6.82
CA THR A 130 -1.65 6.31 -8.13
C THR A 130 -1.36 7.78 -8.41
N HIS A 131 -1.04 8.55 -7.37
CA HIS A 131 -0.94 10.01 -7.39
C HIS A 131 -2.25 10.69 -7.82
N GLU A 132 -3.38 9.99 -7.72
CA GLU A 132 -4.68 10.57 -8.02
C GLU A 132 -5.06 11.60 -6.96
N THR A 133 -5.51 12.76 -7.42
CA THR A 133 -5.91 13.87 -6.55
C THR A 133 -7.41 14.10 -6.67
N SER A 134 -8.07 14.23 -5.53
CA SER A 134 -9.48 14.61 -5.45
C SER A 134 -9.62 15.80 -4.51
N SER A 135 -10.64 16.64 -4.74
CA SER A 135 -10.88 17.81 -3.90
C SER A 135 -12.37 18.07 -3.69
N TRP A 136 -12.73 18.44 -2.48
CA TRP A 136 -14.11 18.67 -2.07
C TRP A 136 -14.24 19.92 -1.22
N GLN A 137 -15.29 20.70 -1.47
CA GLN A 137 -15.64 21.89 -0.69
C GLN A 137 -16.50 21.47 0.49
N LEU A 138 -15.89 21.30 1.67
CA LEU A 138 -16.56 20.76 2.86
C LEU A 138 -17.06 21.87 3.80
N HIS A 139 -16.26 22.93 3.94
CA HIS A 139 -16.56 24.10 4.77
C HIS A 139 -16.54 25.39 3.93
N LYS A 140 -16.93 26.52 4.51
CA LYS A 140 -16.77 27.87 3.91
C LYS A 140 -15.53 28.60 4.42
N SER A 141 -14.90 28.09 5.49
CA SER A 141 -13.66 28.60 6.05
C SER A 141 -12.57 27.53 6.08
N ASP A 142 -11.33 27.97 6.08
CA ASP A 142 -10.11 27.14 6.12
C ASP A 142 -10.22 25.97 7.10
N ILE A 143 -9.89 24.77 6.61
CA ILE A 143 -9.77 23.58 7.46
C ILE A 143 -8.46 23.68 8.22
N THR A 144 -8.54 23.80 9.54
CA THR A 144 -7.40 24.09 10.42
C THR A 144 -6.94 22.87 11.22
N SER A 145 -7.70 21.79 11.23
CA SER A 145 -7.32 20.52 11.85
C SER A 145 -8.10 19.38 11.19
N ILE A 146 -7.40 18.27 10.97
CA ILE A 146 -7.92 17.05 10.38
C ILE A 146 -7.48 15.88 11.25
N TRP A 147 -8.39 14.95 11.46
CA TRP A 147 -8.07 13.62 11.95
C TRP A 147 -8.82 12.60 11.10
N SER A 148 -8.23 11.44 10.83
CA SER A 148 -8.90 10.40 10.06
C SER A 148 -8.50 9.02 10.51
N ASP A 149 -9.37 8.05 10.21
CA ASP A 149 -9.06 6.64 10.34
C ASP A 149 -9.48 5.89 9.05
N ASN A 150 -9.61 4.57 9.14
CA ASN A 150 -9.99 3.75 7.99
C ASN A 150 -11.44 3.96 7.51
N LYS A 151 -12.32 4.54 8.33
CA LYS A 151 -13.76 4.69 8.05
C LYS A 151 -14.21 6.13 7.93
N ILE A 152 -13.61 7.05 8.67
CA ILE A 152 -14.08 8.42 8.77
C ILE A 152 -12.97 9.45 8.63
N ILE A 153 -13.36 10.66 8.26
CA ILE A 153 -12.53 11.85 8.26
C ILE A 153 -13.26 12.86 9.14
N CYS A 154 -12.56 13.47 10.10
CA CYS A 154 -13.10 14.53 10.93
C CYS A 154 -12.34 15.83 10.61
N THR A 155 -13.09 16.89 10.29
CA THR A 155 -12.53 18.19 9.91
C THR A 155 -13.01 19.27 10.85
N SER A 156 -12.11 20.19 11.19
CA SER A 156 -12.41 21.37 12.01
C SER A 156 -11.92 22.63 11.31
N THR A 157 -12.63 23.73 11.56
CA THR A 157 -12.27 25.08 11.09
C THR A 157 -12.27 26.04 12.27
N LYS A 158 -11.87 27.30 12.10
CA LYS A 158 -12.00 28.32 13.18
C LYS A 158 -13.39 28.94 13.32
N LYS A 159 -14.28 28.78 12.33
CA LYS A 159 -15.54 29.56 12.25
C LYS A 159 -16.81 28.71 12.20
N GLU A 160 -16.67 27.42 11.94
CA GLU A 160 -17.76 26.45 11.82
C GLU A 160 -17.58 25.33 12.85
N GLU A 161 -18.67 24.62 13.12
CA GLU A 161 -18.66 23.37 13.86
C GLU A 161 -17.80 22.30 13.17
N PRO A 162 -17.07 21.45 13.93
CA PRO A 162 -16.41 20.30 13.36
C PRO A 162 -17.41 19.32 12.76
N ARG A 163 -16.99 18.63 11.70
CA ARG A 163 -17.83 17.68 10.96
C ARG A 163 -17.14 16.35 10.77
N VAL A 164 -17.93 15.30 10.84
CA VAL A 164 -17.51 13.93 10.58
C VAL A 164 -18.03 13.52 9.21
N TRP A 165 -17.15 12.92 8.41
CA TRP A 165 -17.41 12.47 7.05
C TRP A 165 -17.12 10.98 6.93
N LEU A 166 -17.95 10.25 6.20
CA LEU A 166 -17.67 8.86 5.83
C LEU A 166 -16.62 8.85 4.72
N LYS A 167 -15.54 8.10 4.92
CA LYS A 167 -14.51 7.85 3.92
C LYS A 167 -15.01 6.77 2.96
N ASP A 168 -15.14 7.12 1.69
CA ASP A 168 -15.41 6.19 0.58
C ASP A 168 -14.20 6.24 -0.36
N SER A 169 -13.70 5.08 -0.79
CA SER A 169 -12.57 5.00 -1.72
C SER A 169 -12.93 5.42 -3.14
N SER A 170 -14.23 5.43 -3.47
CA SER A 170 -14.72 5.62 -4.83
C SER A 170 -15.54 6.89 -5.04
N SER A 171 -15.86 7.62 -3.97
CA SER A 171 -16.78 8.75 -4.03
C SER A 171 -16.40 9.89 -3.06
N ALA A 172 -17.09 11.02 -3.20
CA ALA A 172 -16.89 12.17 -2.31
C ALA A 172 -17.27 11.82 -0.87
N PRO A 173 -16.53 12.31 0.15
CA PRO A 173 -16.89 12.09 1.55
C PRO A 173 -18.31 12.58 1.83
N SER A 174 -19.12 11.74 2.48
CA SER A 174 -20.50 12.08 2.84
C SER A 174 -20.59 12.50 4.31
N GLU A 175 -21.34 13.58 4.59
CA GLU A 175 -21.48 14.11 5.95
C GLU A 175 -22.22 13.10 6.83
N LEU A 176 -21.57 12.60 7.88
CA LEU A 176 -22.15 11.70 8.88
C LEU A 176 -22.77 12.47 10.05
N ALA A 177 -22.04 13.48 10.55
CA ALA A 177 -22.44 14.21 11.75
C ALA A 177 -21.85 15.63 11.82
N ARG A 178 -22.53 16.49 12.59
CA ARG A 178 -22.06 17.82 13.00
C ARG A 178 -21.88 17.85 14.50
N LEU A 179 -20.71 18.27 14.97
CA LEU A 179 -20.35 18.28 16.38
C LEU A 179 -20.59 19.67 16.99
N ASP A 180 -21.85 20.12 17.01
CA ASP A 180 -22.24 21.53 17.21
C ASP A 180 -22.56 21.93 18.66
N LYS A 181 -22.55 20.99 19.62
CA LYS A 181 -23.12 21.19 20.96
C LYS A 181 -22.32 22.10 21.89
N LYS A 182 -21.01 22.28 21.68
CA LYS A 182 -20.09 23.01 22.58
C LYS A 182 -19.35 24.20 21.94
N GLY A 183 -19.70 24.58 20.71
CA GLY A 183 -19.21 25.82 20.09
C GLY A 183 -18.51 25.64 18.74
N LYS A 184 -17.98 26.75 18.22
CA LYS A 184 -17.33 26.82 16.90
C LYS A 184 -15.84 26.61 17.04
N GLY A 185 -15.35 25.60 16.31
CA GLY A 185 -14.02 25.53 15.77
C GLY A 185 -12.84 25.40 16.73
N GLY A 186 -11.98 24.41 16.50
CA GLY A 186 -10.72 24.26 17.23
C GLY A 186 -9.89 23.08 16.70
N ILE A 187 -9.40 22.22 17.59
CA ILE A 187 -8.55 21.07 17.23
C ILE A 187 -9.37 19.80 17.33
N VAL A 188 -9.18 18.89 16.39
CA VAL A 188 -9.86 17.60 16.37
C VAL A 188 -8.85 16.46 16.42
N ILE A 189 -9.14 15.48 17.26
CA ILE A 189 -8.45 14.19 17.29
C ILE A 189 -9.44 13.10 17.68
N GLY A 190 -9.12 11.82 17.45
CA GLY A 190 -10.00 10.71 17.79
C GLY A 190 -9.24 9.43 18.13
N ASN A 191 -9.99 8.47 18.66
CA ASN A 191 -9.57 7.08 18.87
C ASN A 191 -10.71 6.14 18.42
N SER A 192 -10.68 4.86 18.76
CA SER A 192 -11.68 3.89 18.31
C SER A 192 -13.10 4.14 18.84
N GLU A 193 -13.24 4.78 20.01
CA GLU A 193 -14.52 4.99 20.70
C GLU A 193 -15.04 6.44 20.61
N PHE A 194 -14.13 7.43 20.59
CA PHE A 194 -14.46 8.84 20.80
C PHE A 194 -13.81 9.77 19.76
N ILE A 195 -14.48 10.90 19.52
CA ILE A 195 -13.91 12.09 18.87
C ILE A 195 -13.78 13.21 19.91
N PHE A 196 -12.59 13.77 20.01
CA PHE A 196 -12.25 14.86 20.91
C PHE A 196 -12.17 16.17 20.13
N VAL A 197 -12.91 17.18 20.60
CA VAL A 197 -12.92 18.52 20.02
C VAL A 197 -12.43 19.52 21.05
N GLY A 198 -11.20 19.98 20.88
CA GLY A 198 -10.62 21.04 21.69
C GLY A 198 -11.14 22.39 21.23
N THR A 199 -11.77 23.14 22.12
CA THR A 199 -12.36 24.46 21.83
C THR A 199 -11.36 25.59 22.10
N PRO A 200 -11.58 26.81 21.53
CA PRO A 200 -10.72 27.96 21.81
C PRO A 200 -10.81 28.45 23.26
N THR A 201 -11.81 27.99 24.01
CA THR A 201 -12.02 28.32 25.42
C THR A 201 -11.26 27.39 26.38
N GLY A 202 -10.59 26.35 25.88
CA GLY A 202 -9.84 25.40 26.71
C GLY A 202 -10.62 24.14 27.10
N GLU A 203 -11.88 24.04 26.69
CA GLU A 203 -12.69 22.86 26.96
C GLU A 203 -12.47 21.81 25.86
N VAL A 204 -12.42 20.53 26.22
CA VAL A 204 -12.44 19.42 25.26
C VAL A 204 -13.77 18.71 25.32
N ALA A 205 -14.56 18.83 24.25
CA ALA A 205 -15.82 18.10 24.10
C ALA A 205 -15.56 16.68 23.58
N VAL A 206 -16.14 15.68 24.24
CA VAL A 206 -15.96 14.25 23.92
C VAL A 206 -17.25 13.72 23.29
N TYR A 207 -17.17 13.26 22.05
CA TYR A 207 -18.30 12.73 21.28
C TYR A 207 -18.14 11.22 21.07
N ASP A 208 -19.20 10.46 21.31
CA ASP A 208 -19.24 9.02 21.05
C ASP A 208 -19.34 8.75 19.54
N ARG A 209 -18.51 7.85 19.02
CA ARG A 209 -18.43 7.56 17.57
C ARG A 209 -19.60 6.76 17.02
N THR A 210 -20.42 6.16 17.88
CA THR A 210 -21.56 5.32 17.50
C THR A 210 -22.79 6.18 17.20
N ASN A 211 -23.06 7.17 18.06
CA ASN A 211 -24.25 8.02 17.97
C ASN A 211 -23.94 9.50 17.69
N TRP A 212 -22.66 9.90 17.73
CA TRP A 212 -22.20 11.29 17.57
C TRP A 212 -22.72 12.26 18.63
N ASP A 213 -23.19 11.73 19.77
CA ASP A 213 -23.65 12.55 20.87
C ASP A 213 -22.48 12.96 21.78
N LEU A 214 -22.59 14.18 22.31
CA LEU A 214 -21.71 14.67 23.36
C LEU A 214 -21.87 13.77 24.59
N SER A 215 -20.83 12.99 24.90
CA SER A 215 -20.75 12.12 26.07
C SER A 215 -20.47 12.95 27.32
N HIS A 216 -19.38 13.72 27.30
CA HIS A 216 -18.96 14.58 28.40
C HIS A 216 -18.00 15.67 27.90
N THR A 217 -17.50 16.51 28.82
CA THR A 217 -16.56 17.58 28.49
C THR A 217 -15.46 17.62 29.56
N PHE A 218 -14.22 17.68 29.11
CA PHE A 218 -13.08 17.98 29.96
C PHE A 218 -12.97 19.48 30.12
N GLU A 219 -13.16 19.94 31.35
CA GLU A 219 -13.10 21.35 31.71
C GLU A 219 -11.96 21.55 32.70
N GLU A 220 -10.97 22.36 32.31
CA GLU A 220 -9.97 22.88 33.24
C GLU A 220 -10.45 24.18 33.90
N ARG A 221 -9.95 24.44 35.12
CA ARG A 221 -10.35 25.63 35.91
C ARG A 221 -9.91 26.94 35.27
N ASN A 222 -8.92 26.91 34.40
CA ASN A 222 -8.33 28.07 33.75
C ASN A 222 -8.41 27.87 32.23
N GLY A 223 -9.51 28.26 31.61
CA GLY A 223 -9.69 28.12 30.16
C GLY A 223 -8.63 28.89 29.37
N THR A 224 -7.68 28.17 28.77
CA THR A 224 -6.68 28.72 27.84
C THR A 224 -6.88 28.11 26.45
N VAL A 225 -6.26 28.71 25.43
CA VAL A 225 -6.38 28.19 24.07
C VAL A 225 -5.58 26.90 23.95
N ILE A 226 -6.25 25.82 23.56
CA ILE A 226 -5.63 24.54 23.21
C ILE A 226 -4.84 24.74 21.90
N SER A 227 -3.57 24.38 21.91
CA SER A 227 -2.67 24.46 20.76
C SER A 227 -2.55 23.14 20.00
N SER A 228 -2.59 22.01 20.71
CA SER A 228 -2.55 20.67 20.12
C SER A 228 -3.17 19.63 21.05
N MET A 229 -3.54 18.48 20.51
CA MET A 229 -3.98 17.32 21.29
C MET A 229 -3.38 16.05 20.69
N TRP A 230 -3.11 15.07 21.55
CA TRP A 230 -2.77 13.71 21.16
C TRP A 230 -3.68 12.74 21.93
N ALA A 231 -4.15 11.67 21.29
CA ALA A 231 -5.06 10.71 21.92
C ALA A 231 -4.66 9.27 21.59
N SER A 232 -4.77 8.39 22.58
CA SER A 232 -4.83 6.94 22.44
C SER A 232 -6.20 6.42 22.86
N GLU A 233 -6.36 5.10 22.92
CA GLU A 233 -7.60 4.48 23.40
C GLU A 233 -7.92 4.84 24.85
N TYR A 234 -6.91 5.09 25.69
CA TYR A 234 -7.07 5.30 27.14
C TYR A 234 -6.65 6.69 27.62
N TYR A 235 -5.82 7.40 26.87
CA TYR A 235 -5.26 8.66 27.30
C TYR A 235 -5.53 9.77 26.29
N LEU A 236 -5.84 10.95 26.80
CA LEU A 236 -5.84 12.19 26.03
C LEU A 236 -4.83 13.16 26.66
N ILE A 237 -3.94 13.66 25.83
CA ILE A 237 -2.98 14.70 26.18
C ILE A 237 -3.43 15.99 25.50
N VAL A 238 -3.70 17.00 26.30
CA VAL A 238 -4.13 18.32 25.86
C VAL A 238 -2.99 19.30 26.08
N ALA A 239 -2.52 19.93 25.00
CA ALA A 239 -1.52 20.98 25.08
C ALA A 239 -2.16 22.35 25.04
N GLU A 240 -1.88 23.14 26.07
CA GLU A 240 -2.27 24.53 26.16
C GLU A 240 -1.16 25.43 25.64
N SER A 241 -1.56 26.50 24.95
CA SER A 241 -0.63 27.53 24.44
C SER A 241 0.19 28.24 25.51
N THR A 242 -0.16 28.10 26.79
CA THR A 242 0.52 28.64 27.97
C THR A 242 1.69 27.79 28.46
N GLY A 243 1.92 26.61 27.87
CA GLY A 243 2.97 25.68 28.29
C GLY A 243 2.50 24.58 29.24
N ILE A 244 1.19 24.45 29.44
CA ILE A 244 0.60 23.41 30.29
C ILE A 244 0.22 22.21 29.41
N LEU A 245 0.56 21.01 29.86
CA LEU A 245 0.13 19.74 29.29
C LEU A 245 -0.76 19.03 30.31
N THR A 246 -1.96 18.66 29.90
CA THR A 246 -2.92 17.99 30.79
C THR A 246 -3.25 16.61 30.28
N PHE A 247 -3.23 15.63 31.20
CA PHE A 247 -3.46 14.22 30.93
C PHE A 247 -4.83 13.81 31.45
N TRP A 248 -5.61 13.16 30.60
CA TRP A 248 -6.95 12.70 30.90
C TRP A 248 -7.07 11.20 30.62
N ASP A 249 -7.84 10.51 31.46
CA ASP A 249 -8.34 9.17 31.19
C ASP A 249 -9.59 9.31 30.30
N THR A 250 -9.54 8.77 29.08
CA THR A 250 -10.61 8.92 28.08
C THR A 250 -11.89 8.19 28.48
N LYS A 251 -11.78 7.07 29.22
CA LYS A 251 -12.92 6.23 29.58
C LYS A 251 -13.60 6.70 30.86
N ARG A 252 -12.80 7.09 31.85
CA ARG A 252 -13.30 7.60 33.14
C ARG A 252 -13.67 9.07 33.07
N GLY A 253 -13.08 9.79 32.13
CA GLY A 253 -13.20 11.23 31.98
C GLY A 253 -12.61 12.03 33.14
N GLU A 254 -11.57 11.48 33.78
CA GLU A 254 -10.90 12.07 34.93
C GLU A 254 -9.52 12.62 34.53
N GLN A 255 -9.15 13.77 35.09
CA GLN A 255 -7.81 14.32 34.95
C GLN A 255 -6.82 13.46 35.75
N ILE A 256 -5.81 12.92 35.08
CA ILE A 256 -4.74 12.13 35.69
C ILE A 256 -3.73 13.07 36.35
N GLY A 257 -3.37 14.15 35.65
CA GLY A 257 -2.46 15.18 36.15
C GLY A 257 -2.09 16.20 35.08
N SER A 258 -1.15 17.08 35.40
CA SER A 258 -0.68 18.14 34.51
C SER A 258 0.81 18.40 34.67
N ILE A 259 1.47 18.78 33.58
CA ILE A 259 2.86 19.22 33.52
C ILE A 259 2.90 20.69 33.09
N SER A 260 3.75 21.50 33.70
CA SER A 260 4.01 22.88 33.28
C SER A 260 5.42 22.99 32.70
N LEU A 261 5.53 23.48 31.47
CA LEU A 261 6.76 23.93 30.85
C LEU A 261 6.83 25.46 30.98
N ASP A 262 7.41 25.92 32.09
CA ASP A 262 7.35 27.32 32.48
C ASP A 262 7.92 28.27 31.42
N GLY A 263 7.09 29.22 30.97
CA GLY A 263 7.49 30.29 30.06
C GLY A 263 7.56 29.90 28.57
N VAL A 264 7.09 28.71 28.21
CA VAL A 264 7.21 28.16 26.86
C VAL A 264 5.83 28.05 26.20
N LYS A 265 5.70 28.50 24.95
CA LYS A 265 4.47 28.36 24.17
C LYS A 265 4.53 27.08 23.35
N ILE A 266 3.68 26.12 23.69
CA ILE A 266 3.57 24.85 22.95
C ILE A 266 2.82 25.10 21.64
N ARG A 267 3.34 24.56 20.53
CA ARG A 267 2.68 24.56 19.23
C ARG A 267 2.03 23.21 18.97
N TYR A 268 2.81 22.13 19.08
CA TYR A 268 2.37 20.78 18.80
C TYR A 268 2.86 19.79 19.86
N VAL A 269 2.12 18.71 20.04
CA VAL A 269 2.49 17.59 20.91
C VAL A 269 2.13 16.29 20.22
N THR A 270 3.05 15.33 20.27
CA THR A 270 2.76 13.92 19.97
C THR A 270 3.45 13.04 21.01
N ALA A 271 2.98 11.80 21.15
CA ALA A 271 3.49 10.87 22.13
C ALA A 271 3.96 9.58 21.47
N ASP A 272 5.02 9.01 22.02
CA ASP A 272 5.67 7.78 21.58
C ASP A 272 6.09 6.99 22.82
N HIS A 273 5.31 5.96 23.15
CA HIS A 273 5.46 5.21 24.38
C HIS A 273 5.45 6.11 25.63
N ASP A 274 6.55 6.15 26.39
CA ASP A 274 6.76 6.97 27.59
C ASP A 274 7.38 8.35 27.29
N LEU A 275 7.61 8.68 26.02
CA LEU A 275 8.17 9.94 25.57
C LEU A 275 7.09 10.84 24.96
N LEU A 276 7.18 12.12 25.30
CA LEU A 276 6.46 13.20 24.64
C LEU A 276 7.43 14.05 23.85
N TYR A 277 7.06 14.31 22.61
CA TYR A 277 7.75 15.25 21.74
C TYR A 277 6.90 16.52 21.68
N ILE A 278 7.47 17.64 22.12
CA ILE A 278 6.73 18.88 22.33
C ILE A 278 7.42 19.99 21.56
N THR A 279 6.77 20.50 20.53
CA THR A 279 7.28 21.61 19.73
C THR A 279 6.87 22.93 20.35
N THR A 280 7.78 23.89 20.28
CA THR A 280 7.61 25.22 20.84
C THR A 280 8.08 26.25 19.84
N THR A 281 7.90 27.54 20.14
CA THR A 281 8.35 28.62 19.24
C THR A 281 9.87 28.74 19.06
N SER A 282 10.67 27.95 19.78
CA SER A 282 12.14 28.07 19.76
C SER A 282 12.90 26.76 19.93
N SER A 283 12.24 25.71 20.40
CA SER A 283 12.88 24.44 20.70
C SER A 283 11.90 23.27 20.62
N LEU A 284 12.46 22.08 20.42
CA LEU A 284 11.78 20.80 20.51
C LEU A 284 12.22 20.11 21.82
N TYR A 285 11.26 19.91 22.72
CA TYR A 285 11.46 19.21 23.99
C TYR A 285 11.15 17.74 23.82
N ILE A 286 12.04 16.89 24.33
CA ILE A 286 11.82 15.45 24.47
C ILE A 286 11.73 15.15 25.95
N VAL A 287 10.54 14.77 26.39
CA VAL A 287 10.18 14.65 27.80
C VAL A 287 9.70 13.23 28.08
N ARG A 288 10.31 12.55 29.04
CA ARG A 288 9.79 11.30 29.56
C ARG A 288 8.74 11.60 30.62
N ILE A 289 7.58 10.97 30.49
CA ILE A 289 6.48 11.09 31.46
C ILE A 289 6.51 9.93 32.44
N SER A 290 6.19 10.23 33.70
CA SER A 290 6.15 9.22 34.76
C SER A 290 5.03 9.49 35.75
N VAL A 291 4.31 8.44 36.12
CA VAL A 291 3.27 8.48 37.16
C VAL A 291 3.78 7.75 38.38
N ASN A 292 3.76 8.41 39.55
CA ASN A 292 4.26 7.85 40.80
C ASN A 292 5.71 7.28 40.70
N GLY A 293 6.54 7.92 39.87
CA GLY A 293 7.94 7.53 39.64
C GLY A 293 8.16 6.34 38.69
N GLN A 294 7.12 5.82 38.05
CA GLN A 294 7.24 4.82 36.97
C GLN A 294 6.95 5.45 35.61
N PRO A 295 7.70 5.09 34.54
CA PRO A 295 7.41 5.56 33.19
C PRO A 295 5.96 5.23 32.80
N LEU A 296 5.23 6.23 32.30
CA LEU A 296 3.88 6.05 31.79
C LEU A 296 3.93 5.91 30.28
N ASP A 297 3.80 4.69 29.79
CA ASP A 297 3.60 4.47 28.35
C ASP A 297 2.13 4.79 28.00
N VAL A 298 1.92 5.90 27.29
CA VAL A 298 0.59 6.36 26.88
C VAL A 298 0.10 5.73 25.58
N SER A 299 0.96 4.98 24.91
CA SER A 299 0.69 4.33 23.60
C SER A 299 0.25 2.87 23.76
N LEU A 300 0.51 2.23 24.91
CA LEU A 300 0.06 0.85 25.15
C LEU A 300 -1.47 0.71 25.20
N GLU A 301 -1.97 -0.35 24.56
CA GLU A 301 -3.37 -0.76 24.64
C GLU A 301 -3.69 -1.35 26.02
N GLY A 302 -4.14 -0.48 26.89
CA GLY A 302 -4.69 -0.83 28.18
C GLY A 302 -4.70 0.40 29.07
N PRO A 303 -5.66 0.54 30.00
CA PRO A 303 -5.37 1.44 31.09
C PRO A 303 -4.08 0.92 31.71
N MET A 304 -3.17 1.81 32.15
CA MET A 304 -2.50 1.47 33.39
C MET A 304 -3.67 1.30 34.35
N VAL A 305 -4.18 0.07 34.47
CA VAL A 305 -4.73 -0.40 35.72
C VAL A 305 -3.69 0.11 36.66
N TRP A 306 -4.07 1.13 37.45
CA TRP A 306 -3.23 1.60 38.50
C TRP A 306 -2.81 0.32 39.14
N LYS A 307 -1.54 -0.05 38.99
CA LYS A 307 -0.95 -1.06 39.85
C LYS A 307 -0.87 -0.34 41.19
N GLU A 308 -2.03 0.02 41.77
CA GLU A 308 -2.33 -0.23 43.16
C GLU A 308 -1.73 -1.61 43.36
N SER A 309 -0.51 -1.60 43.88
CA SER A 309 0.24 -2.73 44.35
C SER A 309 -0.51 -4.05 44.08
N LEU A 310 -0.18 -4.73 42.97
CA LEU A 310 -0.58 -6.12 42.68
C LEU A 310 -0.15 -7.10 43.79
N LEU A 311 0.28 -6.60 44.94
CA LEU A 311 0.21 -7.26 46.21
C LEU A 311 -1.04 -6.73 46.90
N LYS A 312 -2.20 -7.34 46.59
CA LYS A 312 -3.34 -7.21 47.51
C LYS A 312 -2.87 -7.74 48.87
N THR A 313 -3.13 -6.99 49.94
CA THR A 313 -2.70 -7.41 51.28
C THR A 313 -3.54 -8.56 51.83
N SER A 314 -4.71 -8.79 51.25
CA SER A 314 -5.67 -9.82 51.66
C SER A 314 -5.62 -11.01 50.69
N PRO A 315 -5.32 -12.23 51.16
CA PRO A 315 -5.44 -13.43 50.33
C PRO A 315 -6.87 -13.69 49.83
N TYR A 316 -7.90 -13.25 50.56
CA TYR A 316 -9.30 -13.48 50.21
C TYR A 316 -9.72 -12.70 48.98
N ASP A 317 -9.31 -11.44 48.87
CA ASP A 317 -9.64 -10.56 47.76
C ASP A 317 -8.96 -11.00 46.45
N VAL A 318 -7.82 -11.71 46.57
CA VAL A 318 -7.15 -12.34 45.42
C VAL A 318 -7.95 -13.57 44.99
N LEU A 319 -8.32 -14.45 45.93
CA LEU A 319 -9.06 -15.66 45.60
C LEU A 319 -10.46 -15.37 45.03
N GLU A 320 -11.15 -14.35 45.54
CA GLU A 320 -12.46 -13.94 45.03
C GLU A 320 -12.39 -13.45 43.59
N GLU A 321 -11.42 -12.58 43.27
CA GLU A 321 -11.24 -12.09 41.89
C GLU A 321 -10.84 -13.21 40.93
N VAL A 322 -9.99 -14.15 41.39
CA VAL A 322 -9.64 -15.32 40.58
C VAL A 322 -10.88 -16.18 40.30
N LEU A 323 -11.76 -16.37 41.28
CA LEU A 323 -13.03 -17.09 41.11
C LEU A 323 -14.01 -16.34 40.19
N GLU A 324 -14.02 -15.00 40.20
CA GLU A 324 -14.82 -14.21 39.26
C GLU A 324 -14.33 -14.43 37.82
N ARG A 325 -13.02 -14.35 37.59
CA ARG A 325 -12.39 -14.62 36.30
C ARG A 325 -12.62 -16.06 35.83
N GLU A 326 -12.56 -17.02 36.74
CA GLU A 326 -12.90 -18.41 36.46
C GLU A 326 -14.36 -18.55 35.97
N ARG A 327 -15.33 -17.88 36.61
CA ARG A 327 -16.75 -17.91 36.19
C ARG A 327 -16.96 -17.21 34.85
N GLU A 328 -16.25 -16.12 34.58
CA GLU A 328 -16.26 -15.46 33.28
C GLU A 328 -15.73 -16.41 32.20
N GLY A 329 -14.60 -17.07 32.46
CA GLY A 329 -14.03 -18.11 31.60
C GLY A 329 -14.99 -19.27 31.34
N ASP A 330 -15.69 -19.76 32.36
CA ASP A 330 -16.70 -20.81 32.23
C ASP A 330 -17.86 -20.38 31.34
N ALA A 331 -18.35 -19.15 31.52
CA ALA A 331 -19.44 -18.61 30.70
C ALA A 331 -19.02 -18.53 29.23
N ARG A 332 -17.82 -17.99 28.95
CA ARG A 332 -17.26 -17.94 27.59
C ARG A 332 -17.09 -19.34 26.99
N PHE A 333 -16.63 -20.31 27.79
CA PHE A 333 -16.45 -21.69 27.35
C PHE A 333 -17.80 -22.35 27.00
N GLN A 334 -18.86 -22.08 27.77
CA GLN A 334 -20.20 -22.58 27.50
C GLN A 334 -20.83 -21.96 26.25
N ASP A 335 -20.54 -20.68 26.00
CA ASP A 335 -20.98 -19.96 24.81
C ASP A 335 -20.22 -20.36 23.53
N GLY A 336 -19.18 -21.19 23.65
CA GLY A 336 -18.32 -21.61 22.53
C GLY A 336 -17.21 -20.61 22.17
N GLY A 337 -17.03 -19.55 22.96
CA GLY A 337 -15.92 -18.60 22.86
C GLY A 337 -14.66 -19.16 23.52
N PHE A 338 -14.05 -20.18 22.90
CA PHE A 338 -12.94 -20.92 23.52
C PHE A 338 -11.66 -20.08 23.64
N HIS A 339 -11.39 -19.14 22.72
CA HIS A 339 -10.22 -18.26 22.79
C HIS A 339 -10.37 -17.23 23.90
N GLU A 340 -11.56 -16.66 24.03
CA GLU A 340 -11.91 -15.73 25.10
C GLU A 340 -11.87 -16.43 26.47
N ALA A 341 -12.33 -17.67 26.54
CA ALA A 341 -12.20 -18.48 27.75
C ALA A 341 -10.74 -18.73 28.15
N VAL A 342 -9.84 -19.01 27.19
CA VAL A 342 -8.40 -19.15 27.44
C VAL A 342 -7.83 -17.88 28.08
N VAL A 343 -8.17 -16.71 27.53
CA VAL A 343 -7.69 -15.41 28.05
C VAL A 343 -8.12 -15.20 29.49
N GLU A 344 -9.39 -15.46 29.82
CA GLU A 344 -9.85 -15.30 31.21
C GLU A 344 -9.19 -16.29 32.17
N TYR A 345 -8.95 -17.54 31.76
CA TYR A 345 -8.21 -18.51 32.58
C TYR A 345 -6.73 -18.14 32.75
N GLU A 346 -6.07 -17.61 31.72
CA GLU A 346 -4.69 -17.11 31.81
C GLU A 346 -4.60 -15.90 32.76
N ASN A 347 -5.57 -14.99 32.69
CA ASN A 347 -5.67 -13.86 33.61
C ASN A 347 -5.87 -14.33 35.05
N ALA A 348 -6.76 -15.30 35.26
CA ALA A 348 -7.00 -15.94 36.56
C ALA A 348 -5.70 -16.59 37.11
N MET A 349 -4.97 -17.32 36.27
CA MET A 349 -3.70 -17.94 36.62
C MET A 349 -2.63 -16.90 36.95
N ARG A 350 -2.55 -15.83 36.16
CA ARG A 350 -1.60 -14.73 36.37
C ARG A 350 -1.84 -14.03 37.71
N LEU A 351 -3.10 -13.80 38.09
CA LEU A 351 -3.45 -13.24 39.40
C LEU A 351 -2.92 -14.11 40.55
N LEU A 352 -2.99 -15.44 40.44
CA LEU A 352 -2.44 -16.37 41.43
C LEU A 352 -0.90 -16.34 41.49
N ILE A 353 -0.24 -16.17 40.34
CA ILE A 353 1.23 -16.10 40.25
C ILE A 353 1.72 -14.77 40.85
N ASP A 354 1.14 -13.65 40.40
CA ASP A 354 1.58 -12.30 40.78
C ASP A 354 1.34 -12.03 42.28
N ASN A 355 0.30 -12.61 42.87
CA ASN A 355 -0.04 -12.46 44.30
C ASN A 355 0.48 -13.60 45.20
N THR A 356 1.52 -14.33 44.76
CA THR A 356 2.11 -15.45 45.51
C THR A 356 2.40 -15.11 46.98
N HIS A 357 2.86 -13.89 47.27
CA HIS A 357 3.20 -13.45 48.62
C HIS A 357 1.97 -13.38 49.56
N ALA A 358 0.85 -12.82 49.10
CA ALA A 358 -0.38 -12.73 49.89
C ALA A 358 -1.00 -14.12 50.13
N LEU A 359 -0.92 -14.98 49.11
CA LEU A 359 -1.48 -16.33 49.15
C LEU A 359 -0.66 -17.33 50.00
N GLN A 360 0.48 -16.91 50.58
CA GLN A 360 1.22 -17.75 51.54
C GLN A 360 0.39 -18.07 52.80
N GLU A 361 -0.60 -17.24 53.13
CA GLU A 361 -1.51 -17.46 54.25
C GLU A 361 -2.54 -18.59 53.98
N VAL A 362 -2.81 -18.87 52.69
CA VAL A 362 -3.82 -19.86 52.21
C VAL A 362 -3.23 -20.78 51.13
N PRO A 363 -2.14 -21.52 51.42
CA PRO A 363 -1.39 -22.24 50.40
C PRO A 363 -2.16 -23.43 49.82
N LYS A 364 -3.10 -24.01 50.57
CA LYS A 364 -3.92 -25.15 50.11
C LYS A 364 -4.97 -24.71 49.11
N GLU A 365 -5.68 -23.64 49.43
CA GLU A 365 -6.71 -23.03 48.59
C GLU A 365 -6.10 -22.54 47.28
N ARG A 366 -4.93 -21.88 47.36
CA ARG A 366 -4.16 -21.50 46.18
C ARG A 366 -3.85 -22.71 45.30
N GLN A 367 -3.30 -23.79 45.87
CA GLN A 367 -2.91 -24.96 45.09
C GLN A 367 -4.13 -25.59 44.41
N LEU A 368 -5.24 -25.76 45.14
CA LEU A 368 -6.48 -26.30 44.58
C LEU A 368 -6.98 -25.46 43.41
N LEU A 369 -7.03 -24.13 43.56
CA LEU A 369 -7.49 -23.23 42.51
C LEU A 369 -6.53 -23.22 41.30
N THR A 370 -5.23 -23.31 41.55
CA THR A 370 -4.21 -23.42 40.50
C THR A 370 -4.40 -24.69 39.69
N ASP A 371 -4.61 -25.84 40.36
CA ASP A 371 -4.82 -27.12 39.70
C ASP A 371 -6.14 -27.13 38.88
N GLU A 372 -7.19 -26.53 39.43
CA GLU A 372 -8.50 -26.40 38.77
C GLU A 372 -8.44 -25.50 37.52
N ILE A 373 -7.87 -24.30 37.64
CA ILE A 373 -7.72 -23.37 36.50
C ILE A 373 -6.79 -23.97 35.45
N ASN A 374 -5.70 -24.64 35.82
CA ASN A 374 -4.84 -25.33 34.86
C ASN A 374 -5.61 -26.41 34.08
N SER A 375 -6.45 -27.20 34.74
CA SER A 375 -7.27 -28.21 34.07
C SER A 375 -8.27 -27.58 33.10
N ARG A 376 -8.92 -26.47 33.48
CA ARG A 376 -9.88 -25.76 32.63
C ARG A 376 -9.21 -25.05 31.45
N LEU A 377 -8.09 -24.38 31.70
CA LEU A 377 -7.25 -23.75 30.68
C LEU A 377 -6.78 -24.78 29.66
N GLY A 378 -6.30 -25.96 30.10
CA GLY A 378 -5.92 -27.06 29.20
C GLY A 378 -7.07 -27.48 28.27
N LYS A 379 -8.29 -27.65 28.81
CA LYS A 379 -9.48 -27.99 28.00
C LYS A 379 -9.88 -26.89 27.03
N ALA A 380 -9.84 -25.63 27.47
CA ALA A 380 -10.14 -24.48 26.63
C ALA A 380 -9.15 -24.34 25.47
N LEU A 381 -7.85 -24.48 25.75
CA LEU A 381 -6.78 -24.48 24.75
C LEU A 381 -6.98 -25.59 23.71
N LEU A 382 -7.28 -26.81 24.15
CA LEU A 382 -7.53 -27.94 23.25
C LEU A 382 -8.76 -27.68 22.35
N LYS A 383 -9.87 -27.16 22.91
CA LYS A 383 -11.07 -26.82 22.11
C LYS A 383 -10.83 -25.69 21.13
N ALA A 384 -10.15 -24.63 21.56
CA ALA A 384 -9.78 -23.50 20.71
C ALA A 384 -8.93 -23.97 19.51
N LYS A 385 -7.91 -24.80 19.77
CA LYS A 385 -7.07 -25.36 18.70
C LYS A 385 -7.81 -26.33 17.78
N ILE A 386 -8.74 -27.14 18.29
CA ILE A 386 -9.59 -27.99 17.43
C ILE A 386 -10.43 -27.14 16.48
N GLN A 387 -11.01 -26.03 16.96
CA GLN A 387 -11.81 -25.13 16.13
C GLN A 387 -10.94 -24.42 15.07
N GLU A 388 -9.77 -23.93 15.45
CA GLU A 388 -8.79 -23.33 14.52
C GLU A 388 -8.42 -24.32 13.40
N LEU A 389 -8.07 -25.56 13.75
CA LEU A 389 -7.72 -26.59 12.78
C LEU A 389 -8.88 -26.96 11.85
N ASN A 390 -10.11 -27.08 12.36
CA ASN A 390 -11.26 -27.38 11.52
C ASN A 390 -11.53 -26.28 10.48
N THR A 391 -11.29 -25.02 10.86
CA THR A 391 -11.39 -23.89 9.94
C THR A 391 -10.34 -24.00 8.83
N LEU A 392 -9.09 -24.32 9.19
CA LEU A 392 -8.02 -24.54 8.20
C LEU A 392 -8.26 -25.75 7.29
N ILE A 393 -8.80 -26.84 7.83
CA ILE A 393 -9.19 -28.01 7.03
C ILE A 393 -10.20 -27.58 5.97
N HIS A 394 -11.21 -26.80 6.35
CA HIS A 394 -12.21 -26.31 5.42
C HIS A 394 -11.60 -25.43 4.32
N ASP A 395 -10.73 -24.49 4.69
CA ASP A 395 -10.06 -23.60 3.73
C ASP A 395 -9.16 -24.36 2.73
N ILE A 396 -8.46 -25.39 3.20
CA ILE A 396 -7.60 -26.24 2.37
C ILE A 396 -8.44 -27.15 1.47
N GLN A 397 -9.54 -27.71 1.98
CA GLN A 397 -10.48 -28.50 1.19
C GLN A 397 -11.11 -27.64 0.10
N GLN A 398 -11.54 -26.42 0.42
CA GLN A 398 -12.08 -25.49 -0.57
C GLN A 398 -11.05 -25.21 -1.68
N LEU A 399 -9.79 -24.93 -1.34
CA LEU A 399 -8.77 -24.73 -2.39
C LEU A 399 -8.57 -26.01 -3.21
N SER A 400 -8.52 -27.17 -2.56
CA SER A 400 -8.36 -28.46 -3.23
C SER A 400 -9.51 -28.75 -4.20
N GLU A 401 -10.75 -28.40 -3.84
CA GLU A 401 -11.95 -28.49 -4.68
C GLU A 401 -11.91 -27.49 -5.84
N GLU A 402 -11.50 -26.24 -5.61
CA GLU A 402 -11.30 -25.25 -6.68
C GLU A 402 -10.28 -25.75 -7.72
N LEU A 403 -9.16 -26.32 -7.27
CA LEU A 403 -8.15 -26.90 -8.14
C LEU A 403 -8.62 -28.18 -8.85
N GLU A 404 -9.51 -28.96 -8.23
CA GLU A 404 -10.04 -30.19 -8.82
C GLU A 404 -11.15 -29.93 -9.84
N VAL A 405 -12.13 -29.09 -9.47
CA VAL A 405 -13.35 -28.84 -10.24
C VAL A 405 -13.16 -27.68 -11.21
N LEU A 406 -12.66 -26.54 -10.72
CA LEU A 406 -12.58 -25.31 -11.53
C LEU A 406 -11.25 -25.17 -12.27
N LYS A 407 -10.24 -25.99 -11.94
CA LYS A 407 -8.89 -25.95 -12.55
C LYS A 407 -8.30 -24.53 -12.59
N ARG A 408 -8.66 -23.73 -11.60
CA ARG A 408 -8.24 -22.35 -11.40
C ARG A 408 -8.31 -22.03 -9.91
N THR A 409 -7.55 -21.04 -9.48
CA THR A 409 -7.66 -20.50 -8.13
C THR A 409 -7.65 -18.97 -8.19
N GLU A 410 -8.49 -18.34 -7.38
CA GLU A 410 -8.52 -16.89 -7.22
C GLU A 410 -7.44 -16.41 -6.23
N LYS A 411 -6.83 -17.32 -5.46
CA LYS A 411 -5.78 -16.99 -4.50
C LYS A 411 -4.44 -16.77 -5.20
N ASN A 412 -3.76 -15.69 -4.83
CA ASN A 412 -2.40 -15.45 -5.34
C ASN A 412 -1.44 -16.54 -4.82
N PRO A 413 -0.37 -16.86 -5.57
CA PRO A 413 0.62 -17.85 -5.14
C PRO A 413 1.19 -17.59 -3.74
N GLU A 414 1.41 -16.32 -3.39
CA GLU A 414 1.91 -15.93 -2.06
C GLU A 414 0.91 -16.24 -0.94
N ASP A 415 -0.39 -16.06 -1.19
CA ASP A 415 -1.43 -16.33 -0.21
C ASP A 415 -1.59 -17.85 0.02
N VAL A 416 -1.43 -18.64 -1.04
CA VAL A 416 -1.37 -20.10 -0.97
C VAL A 416 -0.14 -20.55 -0.16
N GLU A 417 1.03 -19.95 -0.38
CA GLU A 417 2.25 -20.27 0.39
C GLU A 417 2.14 -19.87 1.87
N LYS A 418 1.53 -18.71 2.15
CA LYS A 418 1.20 -18.28 3.53
C LYS A 418 0.27 -19.28 4.21
N LEU A 419 -0.75 -19.77 3.50
CA LEU A 419 -1.66 -20.78 4.02
C LEU A 419 -0.92 -22.08 4.35
N TRP A 420 0.05 -22.49 3.53
CA TRP A 420 0.80 -23.75 3.73
C TRP A 420 1.73 -23.65 4.92
N THR A 421 2.38 -22.50 5.03
CA THR A 421 3.28 -22.18 6.15
C THR A 421 2.51 -22.10 7.46
N SER A 422 1.34 -21.45 7.44
CA SER A 422 0.45 -21.34 8.60
C SER A 422 -0.05 -22.71 9.05
N ALA A 423 -0.58 -23.53 8.12
CA ALA A 423 -1.06 -24.87 8.42
C ALA A 423 0.06 -25.76 8.99
N SER A 424 1.27 -25.72 8.41
CA SER A 424 2.43 -26.48 8.90
C SER A 424 2.86 -26.05 10.31
N ARG A 425 2.85 -24.74 10.59
CA ARG A 425 3.15 -24.20 11.93
C ARG A 425 2.12 -24.69 12.95
N ILE A 426 0.83 -24.54 12.63
CA ILE A 426 -0.28 -24.88 13.53
C ILE A 426 -0.31 -26.40 13.78
N ILE A 427 -0.05 -27.24 12.76
CA ILE A 427 0.13 -28.69 12.93
C ILE A 427 1.19 -28.99 14.00
N LYS A 428 2.34 -28.32 13.94
CA LYS A 428 3.45 -28.54 14.89
C LYS A 428 3.08 -28.10 16.30
N GLU A 429 2.48 -26.92 16.43
CA GLU A 429 1.99 -26.39 17.72
C GLU A 429 0.93 -27.29 18.34
N SER A 430 -0.07 -27.72 17.56
CA SER A 430 -1.14 -28.61 17.99
C SER A 430 -0.64 -30.01 18.34
N THR A 431 0.36 -30.54 17.64
CA THR A 431 0.99 -31.83 18.00
C THR A 431 1.67 -31.72 19.37
N ASN A 432 2.47 -30.67 19.59
CA ASN A 432 3.13 -30.44 20.88
C ASN A 432 2.11 -30.24 22.01
N LEU A 433 1.00 -29.54 21.75
CA LEU A 433 -0.06 -29.33 22.73
C LEU A 433 -0.79 -30.64 23.07
N ALA A 434 -1.10 -31.47 22.06
CA ALA A 434 -1.71 -32.78 22.29
C ALA A 434 -0.81 -33.70 23.11
N GLU A 435 0.50 -33.70 22.86
CA GLU A 435 1.48 -34.46 23.64
C GLU A 435 1.59 -33.92 25.09
N ALA A 436 1.58 -32.60 25.26
CA ALA A 436 1.66 -31.97 26.58
C ALA A 436 0.41 -32.22 27.45
N GLN A 437 -0.74 -32.53 26.84
CA GLN A 437 -2.03 -32.78 27.50
C GLN A 437 -2.54 -34.22 27.28
N SER A 438 -1.63 -35.19 27.16
CA SER A 438 -1.92 -36.59 26.79
C SER A 438 -2.91 -37.34 27.69
N ASP A 439 -3.18 -36.78 28.86
CA ASP A 439 -4.08 -37.24 29.91
C ASP A 439 -5.53 -36.76 29.72
N ASP A 440 -5.81 -35.83 28.81
CA ASP A 440 -7.17 -35.40 28.44
C ASP A 440 -7.66 -36.10 27.16
N MET A 441 -8.93 -36.53 27.12
CA MET A 441 -9.56 -37.12 25.93
C MET A 441 -9.55 -36.18 24.72
N LEU A 442 -9.62 -34.87 24.94
CA LEU A 442 -9.57 -33.86 23.88
C LEU A 442 -8.21 -33.82 23.16
N SER A 443 -7.14 -34.28 23.81
CA SER A 443 -5.83 -34.39 23.14
C SER A 443 -5.85 -35.42 22.02
N TYR A 444 -6.55 -36.55 22.20
CA TYR A 444 -6.74 -37.57 21.15
C TYR A 444 -7.62 -37.05 20.01
N GLN A 445 -8.65 -36.25 20.34
CA GLN A 445 -9.45 -35.57 19.31
C GLN A 445 -8.59 -34.59 18.51
N LEU A 446 -7.74 -33.80 19.19
CA LEU A 446 -6.82 -32.88 18.55
C LEU A 446 -5.84 -33.62 17.63
N THR A 447 -5.27 -34.74 18.07
CA THR A 447 -4.39 -35.59 17.25
C THR A 447 -5.08 -36.07 15.99
N HIS A 448 -6.32 -36.57 16.08
CA HIS A 448 -7.09 -37.00 14.91
C HIS A 448 -7.33 -35.85 13.91
N VAL A 449 -7.68 -34.65 14.40
CA VAL A 449 -7.89 -33.48 13.55
C VAL A 449 -6.57 -33.03 12.91
N VAL A 450 -5.45 -33.09 13.63
CA VAL A 450 -4.11 -32.81 13.09
C VAL A 450 -3.74 -33.80 11.99
N GLU A 451 -3.99 -35.10 12.17
CA GLU A 451 -3.76 -36.11 11.13
C GLU A 451 -4.62 -35.85 9.89
N THR A 452 -5.90 -35.53 10.08
CA THR A 452 -6.82 -35.17 8.98
C THR A 452 -6.28 -33.95 8.21
N LEU A 453 -5.85 -32.90 8.91
CA LEU A 453 -5.26 -31.72 8.28
C LEU A 453 -3.97 -32.03 7.53
N LYS A 454 -3.09 -32.89 8.07
CA LYS A 454 -1.85 -33.31 7.38
C LYS A 454 -2.14 -34.01 6.06
N ASP A 455 -3.12 -34.92 6.05
CA ASP A 455 -3.50 -35.66 4.86
C ASP A 455 -4.10 -34.73 3.81
N GLU A 456 -5.03 -33.85 4.21
CA GLU A 456 -5.64 -32.86 3.31
C GLU A 456 -4.63 -31.85 2.76
N LEU A 457 -3.74 -31.34 3.61
CA LEU A 457 -2.68 -30.42 3.19
C LEU A 457 -1.75 -31.09 2.17
N THR A 458 -1.34 -32.34 2.40
CA THR A 458 -0.47 -33.06 1.47
C THR A 458 -1.16 -33.29 0.13
N ASN A 459 -2.44 -33.66 0.14
CA ASN A 459 -3.25 -33.83 -1.07
C ASN A 459 -3.40 -32.50 -1.83
N ALA A 460 -3.75 -31.41 -1.14
CA ALA A 460 -3.89 -30.08 -1.75
C ALA A 460 -2.55 -29.56 -2.32
N MET A 461 -1.43 -29.73 -1.61
CA MET A 461 -0.10 -29.35 -2.10
C MET A 461 0.27 -30.10 -3.38
N THR A 462 0.10 -31.42 -3.42
CA THR A 462 0.41 -32.21 -4.63
C THR A 462 -0.47 -31.85 -5.82
N ARG A 463 -1.74 -31.47 -5.59
CA ARG A 463 -2.64 -30.97 -6.63
C ARG A 463 -2.21 -29.60 -7.14
N TYR A 464 -1.85 -28.70 -6.23
CA TYR A 464 -1.39 -27.36 -6.56
C TYR A 464 -0.06 -27.38 -7.33
N ASP A 465 0.88 -28.24 -6.96
CA ASP A 465 2.16 -28.39 -7.66
C ASP A 465 1.95 -28.87 -9.10
N LYS A 466 1.08 -29.87 -9.32
CA LYS A 466 0.70 -30.33 -10.67
C LYS A 466 0.05 -29.23 -11.50
N PHE A 467 -0.83 -28.45 -10.88
CA PHE A 467 -1.47 -27.31 -11.51
C PHE A 467 -0.44 -26.25 -11.94
N ARG A 468 0.49 -25.89 -11.05
CA ARG A 468 1.58 -24.95 -11.32
C ARG A 468 2.54 -25.44 -12.40
N GLU A 469 2.88 -26.73 -12.41
CA GLU A 469 3.69 -27.33 -13.45
C GLU A 469 3.04 -27.16 -14.83
N THR A 470 1.73 -27.40 -14.92
CA THR A 470 0.96 -27.25 -16.16
C THR A 470 0.93 -25.79 -16.64
N ILE A 471 0.71 -24.82 -15.74
CA ILE A 471 0.80 -23.39 -16.06
C ILE A 471 2.21 -23.01 -16.52
N ASN A 472 3.24 -23.45 -15.81
CA ASN A 472 4.63 -23.10 -16.13
C ASN A 472 5.04 -23.64 -17.50
N ASN A 473 4.62 -24.86 -17.86
CA ASN A 473 4.84 -25.43 -19.18
C ASN A 473 4.17 -24.59 -20.28
N THR A 474 2.93 -24.16 -20.06
CA THR A 474 2.18 -23.28 -20.98
C THR A 474 2.81 -21.89 -21.13
N VAL A 475 3.20 -21.27 -20.01
CA VAL A 475 3.89 -19.97 -20.01
C VAL A 475 5.26 -20.07 -20.69
N SER A 476 5.99 -21.18 -20.49
CA SER A 476 7.25 -21.44 -21.16
C SER A 476 7.08 -21.53 -22.68
N LEU A 477 6.08 -22.28 -23.16
CA LEU A 477 5.75 -22.39 -24.58
C LEU A 477 5.43 -21.03 -25.20
N THR A 478 4.55 -20.24 -24.56
CA THR A 478 4.17 -18.91 -25.06
C THR A 478 5.35 -17.93 -25.08
N ARG A 479 6.22 -17.97 -24.05
CA ARG A 479 7.46 -17.19 -24.00
C ARG A 479 8.46 -17.62 -25.08
N GLN A 480 8.61 -18.93 -25.32
CA GLN A 480 9.48 -19.44 -26.38
C GLN A 480 9.04 -18.90 -27.74
N ILE A 481 7.76 -19.03 -28.07
CA ILE A 481 7.19 -18.48 -29.31
C ILE A 481 7.41 -16.97 -29.40
N SER A 482 7.20 -16.24 -28.30
CA SER A 482 7.41 -14.78 -28.27
C SER A 482 8.89 -14.39 -28.48
N ASN A 483 9.83 -15.17 -27.96
CA ASN A 483 11.26 -14.91 -28.11
C ASN A 483 11.73 -15.23 -29.53
N GLU A 484 11.27 -16.34 -30.11
CA GLU A 484 11.53 -16.69 -31.51
C GLU A 484 10.95 -15.62 -32.45
N TRP A 485 9.72 -15.14 -32.17
CA TRP A 485 9.12 -14.02 -32.90
C TRP A 485 9.98 -12.74 -32.85
N ARG A 486 10.41 -12.32 -31.65
CA ARG A 486 11.30 -11.16 -31.49
C ARG A 486 12.64 -11.33 -32.20
N LEU A 487 13.16 -12.56 -32.27
CA LEU A 487 14.38 -12.86 -33.01
C LEU A 487 14.18 -12.65 -34.52
N MET A 488 13.04 -13.09 -35.07
CA MET A 488 12.66 -12.87 -36.47
C MET A 488 12.51 -11.38 -36.78
N GLU A 489 11.93 -10.60 -35.87
CA GLU A 489 11.84 -9.15 -35.99
C GLU A 489 13.24 -8.50 -36.07
N ARG A 490 14.15 -8.88 -35.16
CA ARG A 490 15.52 -8.35 -35.08
C ARG A 490 16.39 -8.73 -36.29
N LYS A 491 16.27 -9.96 -36.78
CA LYS A 491 17.04 -10.45 -37.94
C LYS A 491 16.56 -9.89 -39.27
N ARG A 492 15.47 -9.12 -39.30
CA ARG A 492 14.86 -8.55 -40.52
C ARG A 492 14.56 -9.61 -41.58
N THR A 493 14.08 -10.78 -41.13
CA THR A 493 13.62 -11.86 -42.01
C THR A 493 12.48 -11.41 -42.92
N SER A 494 12.30 -12.10 -44.05
CA SER A 494 11.26 -11.74 -45.02
C SER A 494 9.86 -11.95 -44.43
N LEU A 495 8.86 -11.30 -45.02
CA LEU A 495 7.48 -11.46 -44.58
C LEU A 495 6.96 -12.89 -44.80
N ASP A 496 7.42 -13.57 -45.86
CA ASP A 496 7.11 -14.98 -46.12
C ASP A 496 7.67 -15.91 -45.03
N GLU A 497 8.94 -15.72 -44.64
CA GLU A 497 9.57 -16.50 -43.56
C GLU A 497 8.87 -16.28 -42.21
N ARG A 498 8.36 -15.07 -41.96
CA ARG A 498 7.59 -14.74 -40.76
C ARG A 498 6.20 -15.36 -40.77
N LYS A 499 5.56 -15.42 -41.94
CA LYS A 499 4.25 -16.08 -42.12
C LYS A 499 4.36 -17.58 -41.84
N ASP A 500 5.33 -18.26 -42.43
CA ASP A 500 5.61 -19.69 -42.22
C ASP A 500 5.89 -20.01 -40.74
N PHE A 501 6.62 -19.13 -40.05
CA PHE A 501 6.87 -19.26 -38.62
C PHE A 501 5.57 -19.16 -37.82
N LEU A 502 4.75 -18.13 -38.07
CA LEU A 502 3.50 -17.90 -37.36
C LEU A 502 2.51 -19.04 -37.58
N GLU A 503 2.43 -19.60 -38.79
CA GLU A 503 1.58 -20.76 -39.07
C GLU A 503 1.98 -21.97 -38.21
N LYS A 504 3.27 -22.28 -38.13
CA LYS A 504 3.80 -23.35 -37.26
C LYS A 504 3.56 -23.07 -35.78
N ALA A 505 3.72 -21.82 -35.35
CA ALA A 505 3.50 -21.41 -33.96
C ALA A 505 2.02 -21.49 -33.56
N ILE A 506 1.12 -21.04 -34.44
CA ILE A 506 -0.34 -21.14 -34.24
C ILE A 506 -0.74 -22.61 -34.13
N LYS A 507 -0.24 -23.48 -35.03
CA LYS A 507 -0.53 -24.91 -34.97
C LYS A 507 -0.09 -25.56 -33.65
N ARG A 508 1.10 -25.22 -33.13
CA ARG A 508 1.58 -25.71 -31.83
C ARG A 508 0.69 -25.25 -30.67
N LEU A 509 0.20 -24.01 -30.72
CA LEU A 509 -0.72 -23.48 -29.72
C LEU A 509 -2.10 -24.15 -29.82
N GLU A 510 -2.59 -24.45 -31.03
CA GLU A 510 -3.84 -25.19 -31.25
C GLU A 510 -3.73 -26.64 -30.73
N GLU A 511 -2.64 -27.35 -31.04
CA GLU A 511 -2.38 -28.70 -30.52
C GLU A 511 -2.31 -28.71 -28.98
N SER A 512 -1.71 -27.68 -28.37
CA SER A 512 -1.65 -27.55 -26.91
C SER A 512 -3.01 -27.19 -26.30
N LEU A 513 -3.82 -26.41 -27.01
CA LEU A 513 -5.17 -26.03 -26.61
C LEU A 513 -6.12 -27.23 -26.67
N GLU A 514 -6.00 -28.11 -27.68
CA GLU A 514 -6.77 -29.36 -27.77
C GLU A 514 -6.47 -30.33 -26.62
N THR A 515 -5.26 -30.27 -26.07
CA THR A 515 -4.87 -31.07 -24.90
C THR A 515 -5.24 -30.41 -23.56
N ALA A 516 -5.63 -29.13 -23.58
CA ALA A 516 -6.04 -28.40 -22.39
C ALA A 516 -7.51 -28.72 -22.04
N GLU A 517 -7.82 -28.78 -20.75
CA GLU A 517 -9.19 -28.98 -20.28
C GLU A 517 -10.03 -27.69 -20.45
N PRO A 518 -11.33 -27.80 -20.78
CA PRO A 518 -12.14 -26.74 -21.42
C PRO A 518 -12.62 -25.58 -20.52
N GLU A 519 -12.08 -25.42 -19.30
CA GLU A 519 -12.46 -24.31 -18.40
C GLU A 519 -11.30 -23.80 -17.50
N GLY A 520 -10.04 -24.05 -17.88
CA GLY A 520 -8.87 -23.78 -17.03
C GLY A 520 -8.10 -22.49 -17.34
N GLU A 521 -7.32 -22.00 -16.37
CA GLU A 521 -6.39 -20.86 -16.56
C GLU A 521 -5.40 -21.08 -17.72
N VAL A 522 -5.00 -22.34 -17.92
CA VAL A 522 -4.15 -22.77 -19.05
C VAL A 522 -4.79 -22.49 -20.40
N GLU A 523 -6.09 -22.78 -20.54
CA GLU A 523 -6.86 -22.53 -21.77
C GLU A 523 -6.93 -21.03 -22.07
N GLN A 524 -7.16 -20.21 -21.05
CA GLN A 524 -7.20 -18.75 -21.20
C GLN A 524 -5.85 -18.21 -21.70
N ILE A 525 -4.73 -18.62 -21.09
CA ILE A 525 -3.38 -18.21 -21.52
C ILE A 525 -3.11 -18.63 -22.97
N LEU A 526 -3.47 -19.87 -23.34
CA LEU A 526 -3.30 -20.37 -24.71
C LEU A 526 -4.18 -19.63 -25.72
N THR A 527 -5.44 -19.37 -25.37
CA THR A 527 -6.41 -18.65 -26.21
C THR A 527 -5.98 -17.21 -26.47
N ASP A 528 -5.51 -16.52 -25.43
CA ASP A 528 -4.99 -15.14 -25.56
C ASP A 528 -3.75 -15.08 -26.45
N ALA A 529 -2.81 -16.02 -26.26
CA ALA A 529 -1.62 -16.12 -27.10
C ALA A 529 -1.99 -16.42 -28.56
N LEU A 530 -2.90 -17.37 -28.78
CA LEU A 530 -3.37 -17.77 -30.10
C LEU A 530 -4.07 -16.61 -30.83
N ASN A 531 -4.96 -15.88 -30.16
CA ASN A 531 -5.63 -14.71 -30.72
C ASN A 531 -4.63 -13.62 -31.14
N LYS A 532 -3.62 -13.37 -30.31
CA LYS A 532 -2.55 -12.42 -30.61
C LYS A 532 -1.78 -12.82 -31.87
N TYR A 533 -1.33 -14.07 -31.98
CA TYR A 533 -0.55 -14.52 -33.15
C TYR A 533 -1.38 -14.65 -34.42
N LYS A 534 -2.66 -15.07 -34.33
CA LYS A 534 -3.60 -15.05 -35.47
C LYS A 534 -3.80 -13.65 -36.02
N LYS A 535 -3.90 -12.63 -35.15
CA LYS A 535 -4.01 -11.23 -35.56
C LYS A 535 -2.79 -10.77 -36.37
N ILE A 536 -1.59 -11.11 -35.92
CA ILE A 536 -0.33 -10.76 -36.61
C ILE A 536 -0.25 -11.52 -37.95
N PHE A 537 -0.57 -12.81 -37.96
CA PHE A 537 -0.59 -13.64 -39.17
C PHE A 537 -1.49 -13.02 -40.25
N ASN A 538 -2.72 -12.64 -39.88
CA ASN A 538 -3.67 -12.01 -40.79
C ASN A 538 -3.20 -10.66 -41.33
N GLN A 539 -2.44 -9.89 -40.54
CA GLN A 539 -1.85 -8.63 -41.02
C GLN A 539 -0.78 -8.88 -42.08
N ILE A 540 0.11 -9.85 -41.85
CA ILE A 540 1.18 -10.19 -42.80
C ILE A 540 0.60 -10.76 -44.09
N ASP A 541 -0.40 -11.63 -43.99
CA ASP A 541 -1.09 -12.21 -45.14
C ASP A 541 -1.75 -11.15 -46.04
N ARG A 542 -2.37 -10.12 -45.43
CA ARG A 542 -2.91 -8.97 -46.16
C ARG A 542 -1.83 -8.14 -46.88
N ILE A 543 -0.68 -7.94 -46.24
CA ILE A 543 0.43 -7.19 -46.85
C ILE A 543 0.98 -7.95 -48.06
N LEU A 544 1.22 -9.24 -47.91
CA LEU A 544 1.73 -10.08 -49.00
C LEU A 544 0.75 -10.14 -50.18
N SER A 545 -0.54 -10.30 -49.90
CA SER A 545 -1.58 -10.30 -50.96
C SER A 545 -1.76 -8.95 -51.64
N SER A 546 -1.46 -7.82 -50.98
CA SER A 546 -1.48 -6.49 -51.62
C SER A 546 -0.28 -6.23 -52.53
N TYR A 547 0.88 -6.82 -52.24
CA TYR A 547 2.09 -6.68 -53.06
C TYR A 547 1.98 -7.36 -54.43
N ASP A 548 1.16 -8.40 -54.54
CA ASP A 548 0.88 -9.07 -55.82
C ASP A 548 -0.06 -8.26 -56.73
N ILE A 549 -0.72 -7.21 -56.21
CA ILE A 549 -1.70 -6.39 -56.95
C ILE A 549 -1.06 -5.12 -57.54
N GLU A 550 0.06 -4.60 -57.01
CA GLU A 550 0.75 -3.38 -57.51
C GLU A 550 1.66 -3.62 -58.74
N LYS A 551 1.27 -4.51 -59.66
CA LYS A 551 1.78 -4.54 -61.05
C LYS A 551 0.79 -3.85 -62.02
N GLU A 552 0.11 -2.80 -61.55
CA GLU A 552 -0.81 -2.02 -62.38
C GLU A 552 -0.10 -0.94 -63.21
N GLU A 553 -0.63 -0.73 -64.41
CA GLU A 553 -0.07 -0.02 -65.55
C GLU A 553 0.39 1.42 -65.22
N THR A 554 1.66 1.73 -65.47
CA THR A 554 2.30 3.01 -65.11
C THR A 554 1.86 4.21 -65.96
N PHE A 555 1.06 4.00 -67.00
CA PHE A 555 0.61 5.06 -67.91
C PHE A 555 -0.87 4.89 -68.20
N SER A 556 -1.64 5.98 -68.06
CA SER A 556 -3.10 5.95 -68.14
C SER A 556 -3.63 6.04 -69.58
N ASN A 557 -2.79 6.47 -70.53
CA ASN A 557 -3.11 6.48 -71.96
C ASN A 557 -1.85 6.46 -72.86
N SER A 558 -2.04 6.16 -74.15
CA SER A 558 -0.96 6.07 -75.13
C SER A 558 -0.23 7.40 -75.38
N ASP A 559 -0.90 8.54 -75.21
CA ASP A 559 -0.30 9.86 -75.49
C ASP A 559 0.68 10.26 -74.38
N GLU A 560 0.34 9.97 -73.12
CA GLU A 560 1.19 10.12 -71.94
C GLU A 560 2.44 9.23 -72.03
N ALA A 561 2.26 7.98 -72.47
CA ALA A 561 3.37 7.07 -72.74
C ALA A 561 4.29 7.62 -73.86
N VAL A 562 3.73 8.13 -74.96
CA VAL A 562 4.52 8.73 -76.06
C VAL A 562 5.30 9.96 -75.59
N GLU A 563 4.68 10.84 -74.81
CA GLU A 563 5.32 12.06 -74.31
C GLU A 563 6.46 11.72 -73.32
N ALA A 564 6.22 10.77 -72.41
CA ALA A 564 7.23 10.27 -71.50
C ALA A 564 8.39 9.59 -72.24
N MET A 565 8.12 8.78 -73.27
CA MET A 565 9.16 8.14 -74.09
C MET A 565 9.98 9.15 -74.88
N LYS A 566 9.35 10.19 -75.44
CA LYS A 566 10.06 11.29 -76.13
C LYS A 566 10.92 12.09 -75.17
N GLY A 567 10.40 12.41 -73.99
CA GLY A 567 11.17 13.05 -72.92
C GLY A 567 12.38 12.21 -72.52
N PHE A 568 12.18 10.91 -72.29
CA PHE A 568 13.24 9.98 -71.93
C PHE A 568 14.31 9.84 -73.02
N LEU A 569 13.91 9.64 -74.28
CA LEU A 569 14.81 9.60 -75.44
C LEU A 569 15.60 10.90 -75.63
N SER A 570 15.04 12.06 -75.26
CA SER A 570 15.76 13.34 -75.33
C SER A 570 16.84 13.51 -74.24
N ILE A 571 16.68 12.81 -73.10
CA ILE A 571 17.57 12.89 -71.95
C ILE A 571 18.67 11.81 -72.01
N LEU A 572 18.38 10.66 -72.62
CA LEU A 572 19.30 9.52 -72.73
C LEU A 572 20.70 9.91 -73.27
N PRO A 573 20.85 10.70 -74.35
CA PRO A 573 22.17 11.12 -74.84
C PRO A 573 22.96 11.92 -73.80
N LYS A 574 22.28 12.81 -73.05
CA LYS A 574 22.91 13.62 -71.99
C LYS A 574 23.33 12.76 -70.81
N LYS A 575 22.52 11.76 -70.45
CA LYS A 575 22.87 10.79 -69.41
C LYS A 575 24.06 9.94 -69.82
N ARG A 576 24.11 9.48 -71.07
CA ARG A 576 25.27 8.77 -71.63
C ARG A 576 26.54 9.62 -71.63
N GLU A 577 26.46 10.91 -71.97
CA GLU A 577 27.60 11.83 -71.84
C GLU A 577 28.02 12.01 -70.38
N SER A 578 27.07 12.06 -69.44
CA SER A 578 27.40 12.16 -68.01
C SER A 578 28.10 10.91 -67.48
N LEU A 579 27.84 9.73 -68.04
CA LEU A 579 28.55 8.49 -67.69
C LEU A 579 30.05 8.59 -68.03
N LYS A 580 30.41 9.24 -69.16
CA LYS A 580 31.82 9.46 -69.53
C LYS A 580 32.60 10.31 -68.53
N ASN A 581 31.91 11.09 -67.69
CA ASN A 581 32.53 11.93 -66.66
C ASN A 581 32.76 11.20 -65.33
N ILE A 582 32.28 9.95 -65.19
CA ILE A 582 32.46 9.16 -63.96
C ILE A 582 33.82 8.47 -64.01
N GLN A 583 34.75 8.91 -63.16
CA GLN A 583 36.11 8.36 -63.10
C GLN A 583 36.20 7.02 -62.34
N ASN A 584 35.18 6.66 -61.55
CA ASN A 584 35.19 5.43 -60.75
C ASN A 584 34.50 4.27 -61.52
N PRO A 585 35.22 3.18 -61.85
CA PRO A 585 34.70 2.09 -62.67
C PRO A 585 33.56 1.31 -62.01
N SER A 586 33.58 1.14 -60.67
CA SER A 586 32.51 0.46 -59.94
C SER A 586 31.21 1.27 -59.98
N LYS A 587 31.33 2.59 -59.78
CA LYS A 587 30.18 3.51 -59.86
C LYS A 587 29.65 3.67 -61.29
N LEU A 588 30.55 3.65 -62.28
CA LEU A 588 30.18 3.65 -63.69
C LEU A 588 29.38 2.39 -64.06
N LYS A 589 29.83 1.21 -63.61
CA LYS A 589 29.12 -0.07 -63.81
C LYS A 589 27.73 -0.08 -63.19
N GLU A 590 27.60 0.41 -61.95
CA GLU A 590 26.30 0.52 -61.26
C GLU A 590 25.33 1.45 -61.99
N GLU A 591 25.78 2.64 -62.39
CA GLU A 591 24.96 3.59 -63.14
C GLU A 591 24.58 3.09 -64.54
N CYS A 592 25.47 2.35 -65.23
CA CYS A 592 25.14 1.66 -66.49
C CYS A 592 24.03 0.61 -66.29
N LEU A 593 24.11 -0.22 -65.25
CA LEU A 593 23.09 -1.23 -64.95
C LEU A 593 21.74 -0.61 -64.59
N ILE A 594 21.74 0.49 -63.83
CA ILE A 594 20.52 1.25 -63.51
C ILE A 594 19.90 1.79 -64.80
N LEU A 595 20.70 2.41 -65.67
CA LEU A 595 20.20 2.98 -66.92
C LEU A 595 19.64 1.90 -67.87
N MET A 596 20.30 0.74 -67.95
CA MET A 596 19.80 -0.42 -68.71
C MET A 596 18.47 -0.95 -68.17
N LYS A 597 18.31 -1.01 -66.83
CA LYS A 597 17.04 -1.43 -66.22
C LYS A 597 15.90 -0.48 -66.59
N VAL A 598 16.15 0.83 -66.56
CA VAL A 598 15.15 1.85 -66.94
C VAL A 598 14.82 1.78 -68.43
N ILE A 599 15.81 1.56 -69.31
CA ILE A 599 15.57 1.39 -70.75
C ILE A 599 14.74 0.13 -71.02
N ASN A 600 15.02 -0.99 -70.36
CA ASN A 600 14.23 -2.21 -70.53
C ASN A 600 12.77 -2.02 -70.09
N GLN A 601 12.55 -1.33 -68.97
CA GLN A 601 11.20 -0.97 -68.52
C GLN A 601 10.49 -0.05 -69.53
N ALA A 602 11.23 0.90 -70.12
CA ALA A 602 10.72 1.78 -71.17
C ALA A 602 10.39 1.00 -72.47
N ILE A 603 11.17 -0.01 -72.83
CA ILE A 603 10.92 -0.91 -73.97
C ILE A 603 9.65 -1.74 -73.73
N GLU A 604 9.48 -2.33 -72.54
CA GLU A 604 8.28 -3.10 -72.21
C GLU A 604 7.02 -2.24 -72.28
N THR A 605 7.11 -1.01 -71.75
CA THR A 605 6.04 0.00 -71.85
C THR A 605 5.77 0.40 -73.31
N ALA A 606 6.81 0.69 -74.09
CA ALA A 606 6.64 1.06 -75.49
C ALA A 606 6.04 -0.09 -76.32
N LYS A 607 6.35 -1.35 -75.97
CA LYS A 607 5.74 -2.55 -76.56
C LYS A 607 4.28 -2.71 -76.17
N SER A 608 3.89 -2.45 -74.92
CA SER A 608 2.48 -2.52 -74.48
C SER A 608 1.60 -1.49 -75.20
N PHE A 609 2.13 -0.29 -75.48
CA PHE A 609 1.44 0.77 -76.24
C PHE A 609 1.66 0.74 -77.77
N LYS A 610 2.31 -0.30 -78.32
CA LYS A 610 2.59 -0.49 -79.77
C LYS A 610 3.38 0.66 -80.43
N LEU A 611 4.30 1.28 -79.70
CA LEU A 611 5.14 2.39 -80.14
C LEU A 611 6.41 1.89 -80.84
N SER A 612 6.27 1.36 -82.06
CA SER A 612 7.36 0.68 -82.78
C SER A 612 8.59 1.57 -83.04
N LYS A 613 8.41 2.87 -83.26
CA LYS A 613 9.51 3.81 -83.52
C LYS A 613 10.34 4.08 -82.27
N GLU A 614 9.68 4.28 -81.14
CA GLU A 614 10.30 4.50 -79.84
C GLU A 614 11.01 3.24 -79.34
N VAL A 615 10.42 2.04 -79.56
CA VAL A 615 11.07 0.75 -79.27
C VAL A 615 12.40 0.63 -80.01
N THR A 616 12.43 0.85 -81.33
CA THR A 616 13.68 0.76 -82.10
C THR A 616 14.74 1.77 -81.64
N SER A 617 14.31 2.96 -81.20
CA SER A 617 15.23 3.99 -80.69
C SER A 617 15.81 3.59 -79.34
N LEU A 618 15.00 3.03 -78.45
CA LEU A 618 15.42 2.54 -77.14
C LEU A 618 16.31 1.30 -77.24
N GLU A 619 16.01 0.36 -78.14
CA GLU A 619 16.85 -0.82 -78.39
C GLU A 619 18.24 -0.41 -78.92
N SER A 620 18.31 0.60 -79.79
CA SER A 620 19.60 1.13 -80.25
C SER A 620 20.43 1.79 -79.13
N GLU A 621 19.78 2.47 -78.19
CA GLU A 621 20.46 3.07 -77.03
C GLU A 621 20.88 2.00 -76.00
N LEU A 622 20.09 0.94 -75.85
CA LEU A 622 20.45 -0.22 -75.03
C LEU A 622 21.72 -0.89 -75.54
N GLU A 623 21.82 -1.10 -76.86
CA GLU A 623 22.99 -1.71 -77.51
C GLU A 623 24.25 -0.85 -77.32
N LEU A 624 24.13 0.48 -77.42
CA LEU A 624 25.23 1.40 -77.16
C LEU A 624 25.72 1.34 -75.70
N LEU A 625 24.81 1.17 -74.74
CA LEU A 625 25.17 1.02 -73.33
C LEU A 625 25.75 -0.36 -73.00
N GLN A 626 25.29 -1.42 -73.67
CA GLN A 626 25.87 -2.76 -73.56
C GLN A 626 27.32 -2.77 -74.03
N ASN A 627 27.61 -2.17 -75.18
CA ASN A 627 28.99 -2.01 -75.67
C ASN A 627 29.86 -1.21 -74.67
N THR A 628 29.29 -0.18 -74.04
CA THR A 628 30.00 0.61 -73.01
C THR A 628 30.28 -0.22 -71.75
N LEU A 629 29.37 -1.13 -71.37
CA LEU A 629 29.54 -2.03 -70.23
C LEU A 629 30.62 -3.09 -70.50
N GLU A 630 30.66 -3.61 -71.73
CA GLU A 630 31.69 -4.55 -72.19
C GLU A 630 33.09 -3.92 -72.29
N GLU A 631 33.20 -2.60 -72.46
CA GLU A 631 34.48 -1.87 -72.40
C GLU A 631 34.97 -1.63 -70.96
N ILE A 632 34.09 -1.75 -69.96
CA ILE A 632 34.42 -1.56 -68.53
C ILE A 632 34.86 -2.86 -67.87
N ASP A 633 34.34 -3.99 -68.35
CA ASP A 633 34.73 -5.35 -67.94
C ASP A 633 36.01 -5.81 -68.65
#